data_AF-M0LGG1-F1
#
_entry.id   AF-M0LGG1-F1
#
_cell.length_a   1.000
_cell.length_b   1.000
_cell.length_c   1.000
_cell.angle_alpha   90.00
_cell.angle_beta   90.00
_cell.angle_gamma   90.00
#
_symmetry.space_group_name_H-M   'P 1'
#
loop_
_entity.id
_entity.type
_entity.pdbx_description
1 polymer ?
#
loop_
_entity_poly.entity_id
_entity_poly.type
_entity_poly.pdbx_seq_one_letter_code
_entity_poly.pdbx_strand_id
1 'polypeptide(L)'
;MRYKVAPPARSCSFLETARTAIPLVPDSEADCCRAIQTATDVSDRETVQEYLVFLQALGLVAESDRGYYRTREDVDRADLATAFEESVFGVDMLLAALGSEPIDTDAAFDAVRDEIPRWERERHADWGPVWRERVTNLLEWAEIFGLAEKTDGGYRHPIKHGTDR
;
A
#
# COMPACT_ATOMS: atom_id res chain seq x y z
N MET A 1 -13.89 4.94 -3.86
CA MET A 1 -13.15 5.88 -2.99
C MET A 1 -11.72 5.38 -2.93
N ARG A 2 -10.70 6.24 -2.96
CA ARG A 2 -9.30 5.82 -2.87
C ARG A 2 -8.65 6.30 -1.57
N TYR A 3 -7.90 5.43 -0.93
CA TYR A 3 -7.14 5.68 0.29
C TYR A 3 -5.79 6.28 -0.06
N LYS A 4 -5.47 7.42 0.53
CA LYS A 4 -4.15 8.04 0.41
C LYS A 4 -3.22 7.51 1.51
N VAL A 5 -2.90 6.23 1.43
CA VAL A 5 -2.05 5.51 2.39
C VAL A 5 -0.95 4.75 1.64
N ALA A 6 0.24 4.65 2.22
CA ALA A 6 1.39 3.95 1.63
C ALA A 6 2.44 3.69 2.73
N PRO A 7 2.13 2.80 3.70
CA PRO A 7 3.08 2.49 4.77
C PRO A 7 4.32 1.82 4.18
N PRO A 8 5.45 1.79 4.91
CA PRO A 8 6.64 1.07 4.47
C PRO A 8 6.31 -0.36 4.02
N ALA A 9 6.95 -0.85 2.96
CA ALA A 9 6.59 -2.16 2.44
C ALA A 9 7.04 -3.31 3.37
N ARG A 10 6.18 -4.32 3.48
CA ARG A 10 6.38 -5.53 4.29
C ARG A 10 5.81 -6.76 3.59
N SER A 11 6.23 -7.95 4.01
CA SER A 11 5.78 -9.20 3.38
C SER A 11 4.25 -9.41 3.50
N CYS A 12 3.67 -10.24 2.63
CA CYS A 12 2.27 -10.64 2.78
C CYS A 12 2.00 -11.32 4.14
N SER A 13 2.97 -12.06 4.69
CA SER A 13 2.86 -12.68 6.02
C SER A 13 2.76 -11.64 7.16
N PHE A 14 3.38 -10.46 6.98
CA PHE A 14 3.19 -9.35 7.90
C PHE A 14 1.75 -8.84 7.84
N LEU A 15 1.19 -8.66 6.65
CA LEU A 15 -0.21 -8.24 6.49
C LEU A 15 -1.18 -9.24 7.11
N GLU A 16 -0.92 -10.55 6.95
CA GLU A 16 -1.72 -11.61 7.57
C GLU A 16 -1.63 -11.57 9.11
N THR A 17 -0.44 -11.32 9.65
CA THR A 17 -0.22 -11.16 11.10
C THR A 17 -0.99 -9.96 11.63
N ALA A 18 -0.86 -8.80 10.98
CA ALA A 18 -1.56 -7.58 11.35
C ALA A 18 -3.09 -7.74 11.24
N ARG A 19 -3.58 -8.32 10.14
CA ARG A 19 -5.00 -8.69 9.96
C ARG A 19 -5.49 -9.56 11.10
N THR A 20 -4.73 -10.59 11.47
CA THR A 20 -5.13 -11.56 12.51
C THR A 20 -5.20 -10.96 13.90
N ALA A 21 -4.45 -9.89 14.16
CA ALA A 21 -4.56 -9.12 15.40
C ALA A 21 -5.90 -8.38 15.53
N ILE A 22 -6.57 -8.07 14.40
CA ILE A 22 -7.83 -7.33 14.39
C ILE A 22 -9.00 -8.27 14.77
N PRO A 23 -9.87 -7.86 15.70
CA PRO A 23 -10.98 -8.69 16.15
C PRO A 23 -12.03 -8.92 15.04
N LEU A 24 -12.78 -10.02 15.17
CA LEU A 24 -13.93 -10.30 14.29
C LEU A 24 -15.17 -9.46 14.64
N VAL A 25 -15.21 -8.89 15.84
CA VAL A 25 -16.25 -7.97 16.31
C VAL A 25 -15.63 -6.57 16.30
N PRO A 26 -16.34 -5.54 15.81
CA PRO A 26 -15.82 -4.18 15.74
C PRO A 26 -15.24 -3.68 17.07
N ASP A 27 -14.05 -3.10 16.99
CA ASP A 27 -13.36 -2.47 18.11
C ASP A 27 -12.77 -1.12 17.68
N SER A 28 -12.40 -0.29 18.66
CA SER A 28 -11.92 1.07 18.39
C SER A 28 -10.62 1.07 17.56
N GLU A 29 -10.39 2.14 16.81
CA GLU A 29 -9.13 2.35 16.08
C GLU A 29 -7.92 2.23 17.02
N ALA A 30 -8.01 2.82 18.21
CA ALA A 30 -6.91 2.82 19.18
C ALA A 30 -6.60 1.40 19.70
N ASP A 31 -7.62 0.57 19.90
CA ASP A 31 -7.46 -0.83 20.32
C ASP A 31 -6.91 -1.69 19.18
N CYS A 32 -7.41 -1.49 17.96
CA CYS A 32 -6.90 -2.15 16.76
C CYS A 32 -5.43 -1.82 16.49
N CYS A 33 -5.04 -0.55 16.61
CA CYS A 33 -3.64 -0.13 16.51
C CYS A 33 -2.78 -0.79 17.59
N ARG A 34 -3.24 -0.82 18.86
CA ARG A 34 -2.52 -1.55 19.92
C ARG A 34 -2.37 -3.04 19.62
N ALA A 35 -3.40 -3.67 19.05
CA ALA A 35 -3.35 -5.07 18.69
C ALA A 35 -2.29 -5.33 17.61
N ILE A 36 -2.22 -4.50 16.56
CA ILE A 36 -1.17 -4.57 15.53
C ILE A 36 0.22 -4.35 16.15
N GLN A 37 0.40 -3.34 17.01
CA GLN A 37 1.68 -3.09 17.70
C GLN A 37 2.14 -4.27 18.54
N THR A 38 1.19 -4.98 19.16
CA THR A 38 1.50 -6.16 20.00
C THR A 38 1.88 -7.37 19.16
N ALA A 39 1.26 -7.52 17.98
CA ALA A 39 1.45 -8.68 17.12
C ALA A 39 2.62 -8.54 16.13
N THR A 40 3.13 -7.32 15.91
CA THR A 40 4.16 -7.02 14.91
C THR A 40 5.37 -6.32 15.53
N ASP A 41 6.38 -6.03 14.71
CA ASP A 41 7.58 -5.29 15.09
C ASP A 41 7.41 -3.75 14.96
N VAL A 42 6.23 -3.27 14.54
CA VAL A 42 5.97 -1.84 14.36
C VAL A 42 5.48 -1.23 15.67
N SER A 43 6.31 -0.39 16.27
CA SER A 43 6.00 0.27 17.55
C SER A 43 5.48 1.69 17.39
N ASP A 44 5.78 2.36 16.27
CA ASP A 44 5.32 3.71 16.00
C ASP A 44 3.81 3.76 15.71
N ARG A 45 3.09 4.65 16.40
CA ARG A 45 1.62 4.70 16.33
C ARG A 45 1.12 5.21 14.99
N GLU A 46 1.80 6.21 14.42
CA GLU A 46 1.41 6.80 13.14
C GLU A 46 1.54 5.75 12.03
N THR A 47 2.68 5.06 11.98
CA THR A 47 2.94 3.96 11.05
C THR A 47 1.91 2.83 11.23
N VAL A 48 1.55 2.47 12.45
CA VAL A 48 0.51 1.45 12.70
C VAL A 48 -0.86 1.88 12.19
N GLN A 49 -1.22 3.16 12.37
CA GLN A 49 -2.47 3.68 11.84
C GLN A 49 -2.48 3.62 10.31
N GLU A 50 -1.36 3.92 9.66
CA GLU A 50 -1.23 3.74 8.21
C GLU A 50 -1.42 2.28 7.80
N TYR A 51 -0.84 1.31 8.53
CA TYR A 51 -1.10 -0.11 8.25
C TYR A 51 -2.57 -0.48 8.43
N LEU A 52 -3.26 0.02 9.47
CA LEU A 52 -4.68 -0.26 9.67
C LEU A 52 -5.53 0.22 8.48
N VAL A 53 -5.28 1.45 8.03
CA VAL A 53 -5.96 2.02 6.85
C VAL A 53 -5.56 1.29 5.56
N PHE A 54 -4.31 0.82 5.45
CA PHE A 54 -3.86 0.01 4.32
C PHE A 54 -4.53 -1.37 4.29
N LEU A 55 -4.68 -2.04 5.43
CA LEU A 55 -5.46 -3.28 5.54
C LEU A 55 -6.92 -3.06 5.13
N GLN A 56 -7.50 -1.91 5.45
CA GLN A 56 -8.84 -1.54 5.00
C GLN A 56 -8.89 -1.33 3.49
N ALA A 57 -7.92 -0.63 2.92
CA ALA A 57 -7.80 -0.42 1.48
C ALA A 57 -7.67 -1.74 0.70
N LEU A 58 -7.00 -2.74 1.29
CA LEU A 58 -6.84 -4.08 0.73
C LEU A 58 -8.03 -5.01 0.99
N GLY A 59 -9.08 -4.55 1.68
CA GLY A 59 -10.26 -5.36 2.01
C GLY A 59 -10.02 -6.43 3.08
N LEU A 60 -8.88 -6.39 3.77
CA LEU A 60 -8.55 -7.33 4.86
C LEU A 60 -9.22 -6.96 6.19
N VAL A 61 -9.56 -5.68 6.31
CA VAL A 61 -10.26 -5.08 7.45
C VAL A 61 -11.41 -4.24 6.88
N ALA A 62 -12.50 -4.15 7.62
CA ALA A 62 -13.60 -3.25 7.32
C ALA A 62 -13.88 -2.35 8.53
N GLU A 63 -14.51 -1.22 8.26
CA GLU A 63 -14.89 -0.23 9.27
C GLU A 63 -16.41 -0.13 9.33
N SER A 64 -16.94 0.06 10.53
CA SER A 64 -18.33 0.34 10.82
C SER A 64 -18.43 1.56 11.75
N ASP A 65 -19.65 2.00 12.06
CA ASP A 65 -19.91 2.99 13.10
C ASP A 65 -19.38 2.57 14.49
N ARG A 66 -19.15 1.27 14.70
CA ARG A 66 -18.61 0.69 15.94
C ARG A 66 -17.10 0.46 15.90
N GLY A 67 -16.41 0.85 14.82
CA GLY A 67 -14.98 0.69 14.64
C GLY A 67 -14.59 -0.41 13.64
N TYR A 68 -13.36 -0.89 13.76
CA TYR A 68 -12.69 -1.76 12.79
C TYR A 68 -12.85 -3.25 13.14
N TYR A 69 -12.96 -4.09 12.12
CA TYR A 69 -13.05 -5.54 12.26
C TYR A 69 -12.41 -6.26 11.07
N ARG A 70 -11.87 -7.46 11.31
CA ARG A 70 -11.27 -8.30 10.27
C ARG A 70 -12.35 -8.91 9.36
N THR A 71 -12.13 -8.87 8.04
CA THR A 71 -12.98 -9.57 7.06
C THR A 71 -12.72 -11.08 7.11
N ARG A 72 -13.73 -11.90 6.81
CA ARG A 72 -13.62 -13.38 6.92
C ARG A 72 -13.06 -14.06 5.69
N GLU A 73 -13.05 -13.36 4.56
CA GLU A 73 -12.61 -13.92 3.29
C GLU A 73 -11.10 -14.12 3.31
N ASP A 74 -10.66 -15.28 2.82
CA ASP A 74 -9.26 -15.48 2.50
C ASP A 74 -9.00 -14.79 1.17
N VAL A 75 -8.02 -13.89 1.18
CA VAL A 75 -7.67 -13.03 0.05
C VAL A 75 -6.32 -13.49 -0.44
N ASP A 76 -6.24 -13.90 -1.70
CA ASP A 76 -4.97 -14.33 -2.28
C ASP A 76 -4.14 -13.12 -2.75
N ARG A 77 -2.93 -13.38 -3.26
CA ARG A 77 -2.05 -12.29 -3.72
C ARG A 77 -2.64 -11.52 -4.92
N ALA A 78 -3.34 -12.19 -5.82
CA ALA A 78 -3.93 -11.54 -6.98
C ALA A 78 -5.07 -10.61 -6.56
N ASP A 79 -5.89 -11.04 -5.60
CA ASP A 79 -6.93 -10.20 -5.02
C ASP A 79 -6.33 -8.97 -4.31
N LEU A 80 -5.24 -9.15 -3.56
CA LEU A 80 -4.50 -8.03 -2.95
C LEU A 80 -3.96 -7.06 -3.99
N ALA A 81 -3.43 -7.57 -5.10
CA ALA A 81 -2.91 -6.76 -6.19
C ALA A 81 -4.02 -5.89 -6.82
N THR A 82 -5.19 -6.49 -7.09
CA THR A 82 -6.36 -5.77 -7.60
C THR A 82 -6.84 -4.72 -6.60
N ALA A 83 -7.00 -5.08 -5.32
CA ALA A 83 -7.44 -4.13 -4.30
C ALA A 83 -6.45 -2.95 -4.15
N PHE A 84 -5.15 -3.22 -4.22
CA PHE A 84 -4.10 -2.20 -4.17
C PHE A 84 -4.21 -1.21 -5.34
N GLU A 85 -4.34 -1.70 -6.57
CA GLU A 85 -4.49 -0.86 -7.77
C GLU A 85 -5.77 -0.01 -7.74
N GLU A 86 -6.89 -0.60 -7.33
CA GLU A 86 -8.19 0.08 -7.37
C GLU A 86 -8.38 1.06 -6.21
N SER A 87 -7.91 0.70 -5.03
CA SER A 87 -8.26 1.38 -3.77
C SER A 87 -7.17 2.31 -3.25
N VAL A 88 -5.91 2.20 -3.69
CA VAL A 88 -4.83 3.08 -3.19
C VAL A 88 -4.54 4.21 -4.17
N PHE A 89 -4.56 5.44 -3.66
CA PHE A 89 -4.34 6.63 -4.48
C PHE A 89 -2.93 6.64 -5.07
N GLY A 90 -2.87 6.73 -6.40
CA GLY A 90 -1.65 6.91 -7.19
C GLY A 90 -1.08 5.61 -7.76
N VAL A 91 -1.61 4.44 -7.38
CA VAL A 91 -1.08 3.15 -7.84
C VAL A 91 -1.31 2.94 -9.33
N ASP A 92 -2.54 3.15 -9.80
CA ASP A 92 -2.88 3.04 -11.24
C ASP A 92 -1.99 3.91 -12.13
N MET A 93 -1.76 5.17 -11.74
CA MET A 93 -0.89 6.10 -12.45
C MET A 93 0.57 5.66 -12.41
N LEU A 94 1.04 5.20 -11.25
CA LEU A 94 2.40 4.70 -11.07
C LEU A 94 2.65 3.45 -11.92
N LEU A 95 1.70 2.51 -11.94
CA LEU A 95 1.80 1.29 -12.77
C LEU A 95 1.75 1.63 -14.25
N ALA A 96 0.92 2.59 -14.67
CA ALA A 96 0.87 3.06 -16.06
C ALA A 96 2.17 3.73 -16.53
N ALA A 97 2.99 4.23 -15.61
CA ALA A 97 4.31 4.78 -15.91
C ALA A 97 5.39 3.71 -16.09
N LEU A 98 5.17 2.49 -15.60
CA LEU A 98 6.12 1.39 -15.77
C LEU A 98 6.09 0.88 -17.22
N GLY A 99 7.28 0.59 -17.76
CA GLY A 99 7.45 0.02 -19.08
C GLY A 99 8.19 -1.32 -19.03
N SER A 100 8.68 -1.77 -20.18
CA SER A 100 9.62 -2.89 -20.24
C SER A 100 11.02 -2.51 -19.73
N GLU A 101 11.40 -1.25 -19.94
CA GLU A 101 12.66 -0.69 -19.43
C GLU A 101 12.44 -0.23 -17.99
N PRO A 102 13.35 -0.58 -17.06
CA PRO A 102 13.23 -0.12 -15.67
C PRO A 102 13.41 1.39 -15.55
N ILE A 103 12.64 1.98 -14.63
CA ILE A 103 12.77 3.36 -14.20
C ILE A 103 13.09 3.42 -12.71
N ASP A 104 13.90 4.38 -12.30
CA ASP A 104 14.16 4.62 -10.89
C ASP A 104 12.98 5.32 -10.20
N THR A 105 13.07 5.44 -8.87
CA THR A 105 12.04 6.09 -8.05
C THR A 105 11.84 7.56 -8.42
N ASP A 106 12.90 8.28 -8.80
CA ASP A 106 12.78 9.71 -9.14
C ASP A 106 12.01 9.89 -10.45
N ALA A 107 12.29 9.07 -11.46
CA ALA A 107 11.53 9.03 -12.70
C ALA A 107 10.06 8.63 -12.47
N ALA A 108 9.82 7.65 -11.60
CA ALA A 108 8.46 7.25 -11.22
C ALA A 108 7.72 8.35 -10.46
N PHE A 109 8.41 9.10 -9.59
CA PHE A 109 7.86 10.27 -8.89
C PHE A 109 7.51 11.38 -9.87
N ASP A 110 8.39 11.69 -10.83
CA ASP A 110 8.14 12.70 -11.84
C ASP A 110 6.92 12.36 -12.70
N ALA A 111 6.66 11.07 -12.98
CA ALA A 111 5.47 10.62 -13.71
C ALA A 111 4.15 10.89 -12.98
N VAL A 112 4.12 10.82 -11.65
CA VAL A 112 2.91 11.09 -10.85
C VAL A 112 2.83 12.54 -10.37
N ARG A 113 3.92 13.30 -10.49
CA ARG A 113 4.08 14.64 -9.91
C ARG A 113 3.02 15.63 -10.38
N ASP A 114 2.71 15.62 -11.66
CA ASP A 114 1.77 16.58 -12.27
C ASP A 114 0.31 16.29 -11.88
N GLU A 115 0.02 15.06 -11.48
CA GLU A 115 -1.29 14.63 -10.99
C GLU A 115 -1.51 14.97 -9.51
N ILE A 116 -0.44 15.36 -8.79
CA ILE A 116 -0.55 15.77 -7.39
C ILE A 116 -1.28 17.11 -7.31
N PRO A 117 -2.46 17.15 -6.65
CA PRO A 117 -3.25 18.37 -6.54
C PRO A 117 -2.44 19.52 -5.95
N ARG A 118 -2.64 20.73 -6.48
CA ARG A 118 -1.92 21.92 -6.04
C ARG A 118 -1.99 22.14 -4.52
N TRP A 119 -3.18 21.96 -3.93
CA TRP A 119 -3.38 22.14 -2.48
C TRP A 119 -2.51 21.18 -1.64
N GLU A 120 -2.20 20.00 -2.17
CA GLU A 120 -1.35 19.03 -1.50
C GLU A 120 0.12 19.48 -1.51
N ARG A 121 0.57 20.07 -2.63
CA ARG A 121 1.90 20.66 -2.76
C ARG A 121 2.09 21.91 -1.91
N GLU A 122 1.00 22.60 -1.59
CA GLU A 122 1.00 23.79 -0.73
C GLU A 122 0.84 23.45 0.76
N ARG A 123 0.43 22.21 1.10
CA ARG A 123 0.16 21.77 2.48
C ARG A 123 1.44 21.66 3.33
N HIS A 124 2.56 21.29 2.70
CA HIS A 124 3.84 21.07 3.36
C HIS A 124 4.98 21.68 2.52
N ALA A 125 5.91 22.40 3.15
CA ALA A 125 7.05 23.00 2.46
C ALA A 125 7.98 21.95 1.83
N ASP A 126 7.98 20.75 2.39
CA ASP A 126 8.74 19.56 2.05
C ASP A 126 7.90 18.47 1.36
N TRP A 127 6.83 18.86 0.66
CA TRP A 127 5.95 17.91 -0.04
C TRP A 127 6.69 16.99 -1.02
N GLY A 128 7.75 17.47 -1.67
CA GLY A 128 8.53 16.69 -2.66
C GLY A 128 9.17 15.45 -2.04
N PRO A 129 10.04 15.59 -1.02
CA PRO A 129 10.57 14.46 -0.26
C PRO A 129 9.50 13.49 0.26
N VAL A 130 8.41 14.01 0.87
CA VAL A 130 7.31 13.18 1.39
C VAL A 130 6.66 12.34 0.29
N TRP A 131 6.42 12.94 -0.88
CA TRP A 131 5.83 12.22 -2.00
C TRP A 131 6.80 11.22 -2.64
N ARG A 132 8.11 11.48 -2.63
CA ARG A 132 9.10 10.49 -3.09
C ARG A 132 9.13 9.26 -2.19
N GLU A 133 9.10 9.45 -0.87
CA GLU A 133 9.02 8.33 0.09
C GLU A 133 7.74 7.52 -0.13
N ARG A 134 6.61 8.21 -0.33
CA ARG A 134 5.36 7.55 -0.72
C ARG A 134 5.51 6.73 -2.01
N VAL A 135 6.11 7.28 -3.07
CA VAL A 135 6.32 6.56 -4.34
C VAL A 135 7.21 5.34 -4.14
N THR A 136 8.28 5.45 -3.34
CA THR A 136 9.12 4.29 -2.97
C THR A 136 8.28 3.19 -2.34
N ASN A 137 7.47 3.52 -1.33
CA ASN A 137 6.63 2.53 -0.65
C ASN A 137 5.62 1.89 -1.61
N LEU A 138 5.01 2.66 -2.52
CA LEU A 138 4.08 2.12 -3.52
C LEU A 138 4.76 1.18 -4.52
N LEU A 139 5.98 1.50 -4.99
CA LEU A 139 6.75 0.63 -5.88
C LEU A 139 7.15 -0.68 -5.20
N GLU A 140 7.56 -0.61 -3.93
CA GLU A 140 7.90 -1.79 -3.14
C GLU A 140 6.66 -2.66 -2.86
N TRP A 141 5.49 -2.08 -2.58
CA TRP A 141 4.23 -2.84 -2.50
C TRP A 141 3.83 -3.45 -3.84
N ALA A 142 4.00 -2.71 -4.95
CA ALA A 142 3.75 -3.23 -6.28
C ALA A 142 4.63 -4.44 -6.59
N GLU A 143 5.89 -4.44 -6.16
CA GLU A 143 6.77 -5.62 -6.24
C GLU A 143 6.23 -6.80 -5.42
N ILE A 144 5.84 -6.56 -4.17
CA ILE A 144 5.33 -7.60 -3.25
C ILE A 144 4.06 -8.26 -3.78
N PHE A 145 3.18 -7.47 -4.41
CA PHE A 145 1.96 -7.95 -5.07
C PHE A 145 2.19 -8.48 -6.49
N GLY A 146 3.40 -8.38 -7.03
CA GLY A 146 3.74 -8.87 -8.37
C GLY A 146 3.22 -8.00 -9.53
N LEU A 147 2.91 -6.73 -9.25
CA LEU A 147 2.52 -5.72 -10.23
C LEU A 147 3.71 -4.98 -10.85
N ALA A 148 4.87 -5.04 -10.18
CA ALA A 148 6.15 -4.52 -10.64
C ALA A 148 7.26 -5.55 -10.41
N GLU A 149 8.35 -5.43 -11.17
CA GLU A 149 9.58 -6.18 -10.95
C GLU A 149 10.70 -5.20 -10.60
N LYS A 150 11.39 -5.45 -9.49
CA LYS A 150 12.58 -4.68 -9.09
C LYS A 150 13.83 -5.26 -9.73
N THR A 151 14.66 -4.37 -10.24
CA THR A 151 15.89 -4.67 -10.98
C THR A 151 17.01 -3.74 -10.49
N ASP A 152 18.24 -3.99 -10.93
CA ASP A 152 19.36 -3.09 -10.63
C ASP A 152 19.14 -1.66 -11.16
N GLY A 153 18.34 -1.50 -12.23
CA GLY A 153 18.00 -0.21 -12.84
C GLY A 153 16.74 0.45 -12.29
N GLY A 154 16.08 -0.14 -11.29
CA GLY A 154 14.79 0.33 -10.76
C GLY A 154 13.65 -0.64 -11.05
N TYR A 155 12.44 -0.11 -11.27
CA TYR A 155 11.20 -0.86 -11.40
C TYR A 155 10.71 -0.90 -12.84
N ARG A 156 10.23 -2.06 -13.28
CA ARG A 156 9.58 -2.25 -14.59
C ARG A 156 8.30 -3.06 -14.45
N HIS A 157 7.54 -3.15 -15.53
CA HIS A 157 6.45 -4.12 -15.60
C HIS A 157 6.99 -5.55 -15.52
N PRO A 158 6.31 -6.45 -14.78
CA PRO A 158 6.68 -7.84 -14.72
C PRO A 158 6.53 -8.44 -16.12
N ILE A 159 7.57 -9.13 -16.56
CA ILE A 159 7.49 -9.90 -17.80
C ILE A 159 6.51 -11.04 -17.53
N LYS A 160 5.34 -11.02 -18.17
CA LYS A 160 4.43 -12.17 -18.18
C LYS A 160 5.17 -13.31 -18.85
N HIS A 161 5.84 -14.16 -18.08
CA HIS A 161 6.23 -15.47 -18.56
C HIS A 161 4.94 -16.22 -18.84
N GLY A 162 4.58 -16.29 -20.12
CA GLY A 162 3.38 -16.99 -20.57
C GLY A 162 3.30 -18.34 -19.88
N THR A 163 2.24 -18.53 -19.10
CA THR A 163 1.89 -19.86 -18.61
C THR A 163 1.31 -20.61 -19.80
N ASP A 164 2.20 -21.11 -20.65
CA ASP A 164 1.89 -22.15 -21.62
C ASP A 164 1.73 -23.46 -20.81
N ARG A 165 0.48 -23.79 -20.45
CA ARG A 165 -0.09 -25.14 -20.57
C ARG A 165 -1.50 -25.26 -20.01
#